data_AF-A0A8T8DBU2-F1
#
_entry.id   AF-A0A8T8DBU2-F1
#
_cell.length_a   1.000
_cell.length_b   1.000
_cell.length_c   1.000
_cell.angle_alpha   90.00
_cell.angle_beta   90.00
_cell.angle_gamma   90.00
#
_symmetry.space_group_name_H-M   'P 1'
#
loop_
_entity.id
_entity.type
_entity.pdbx_description
1 polymer ?
#
loop_
_entity_poly.entity_id
_entity_poly.type
_entity_poly.pdbx_seq_one_letter_code
_entity_poly.pdbx_strand_id
1 'polypeptide(L)' 'MRMEQVKAELERWGEVIVTLASGRKFELHIGDTEFDLQNRVIRITGPAAHFVLDGDEIEHVEMHFSHPVE' A
#
# COMPACT_ATOMS: atom_id res chain seq x y z
N MET A 1 4.87 1.58 11.03
CA MET A 1 3.40 1.83 11.09
C MET A 1 2.65 0.50 11.27
N ARG A 2 1.38 0.46 11.70
CA ARG A 2 0.62 -0.81 11.78
C ARG A 2 -0.06 -1.10 10.44
N MET A 3 0.02 -2.35 9.95
CA MET A 3 -0.62 -2.76 8.69
C MET A 3 -2.14 -2.51 8.67
N GLU A 4 -2.81 -2.68 9.80
CA GLU A 4 -4.26 -2.45 9.91
C GLU A 4 -4.61 -0.98 9.64
N GLN A 5 -3.72 -0.05 9.99
CA GLN A 5 -3.90 1.37 9.69
C GLN A 5 -3.71 1.63 8.20
N VAL A 6 -2.69 1.04 7.58
CA VAL A 6 -2.46 1.16 6.13
C VAL A 6 -3.65 0.62 5.35
N LYS A 7 -4.19 -0.54 5.75
CA LYS A 7 -5.40 -1.12 5.17
C LYS A 7 -6.60 -0.18 5.32
N ALA A 8 -6.83 0.37 6.52
CA ALA A 8 -7.94 1.27 6.77
C ALA A 8 -7.86 2.56 5.92
N GLU A 9 -6.67 3.12 5.75
CA GLU A 9 -6.49 4.28 4.86
C GLU A 9 -6.68 3.89 3.38
N LEU A 10 -6.18 2.74 2.92
CA LEU A 10 -6.43 2.29 1.55
C LEU A 10 -7.93 2.09 1.28
N GLU A 11 -8.68 1.50 2.22
CA GLU A 11 -10.13 1.34 2.09
C GLU A 11 -10.86 2.68 2.09
N ARG A 12 -10.33 3.68 2.79
CA ARG A 12 -10.92 5.02 2.87
C ARG A 12 -10.67 5.86 1.62
N TRP A 13 -9.48 5.77 1.05
CA TRP A 13 -9.02 6.65 -0.03
C TRP A 13 -9.03 5.98 -1.40
N GLY A 14 -9.10 4.64 -1.45
CA GLY A 14 -9.02 3.86 -2.68
C GLY A 14 -7.60 3.65 -3.19
N GLU A 15 -6.69 4.58 -2.87
CA GLU A 15 -5.30 4.56 -3.27
C GLU A 15 -4.41 5.26 -2.23
N VAL A 16 -3.25 4.68 -1.93
CA VAL A 16 -2.24 5.27 -1.03
C VAL A 16 -0.83 4.94 -1.52
N ILE A 17 0.13 5.77 -1.11
CA ILE A 17 1.56 5.52 -1.32
C ILE A 17 2.16 5.10 0.03
N VAL A 18 2.83 3.95 0.07
CA VAL A 18 3.58 3.49 1.24
C VAL A 18 5.07 3.65 1.01
N THR A 19 5.80 4.06 2.05
CA THR A 19 7.27 4.07 2.05
C THR A 19 7.77 3.02 3.03
N LEU A 20 8.66 2.14 2.54
CA LEU A 20 9.33 1.13 3.34
C LEU A 20 10.57 1.72 4.03
N ALA A 21 11.07 1.04 5.07
CA ALA A 21 12.29 1.40 5.80
C ALA A 21 13.56 1.48 4.92
N SER A 22 13.54 0.79 3.77
CA SER A 22 14.58 0.92 2.75
C SER A 22 14.52 2.23 1.95
N GLY A 23 13.50 3.07 2.16
CA GLY A 23 13.18 4.26 1.37
C GLY A 23 12.45 3.97 0.06
N ARG A 24 12.20 2.69 -0.26
CA ARG A 24 11.43 2.30 -1.46
C ARG A 24 9.96 2.66 -1.28
N LYS A 25 9.35 3.17 -2.35
CA LYS A 25 7.92 3.52 -2.39
C LYS A 25 7.13 2.55 -3.24
N PHE A 26 5.89 2.29 -2.82
CA PHE A 26 4.90 1.54 -3.57
C PHE A 26 3.56 2.26 -3.52
N GLU A 27 2.89 2.31 -4.66
CA GLU A 27 1.49 2.73 -4.76
C GLU A 27 0.62 1.49 -4.60
N LEU A 28 -0.37 1.58 -3.71
CA LEU A 28 -1.34 0.53 -3.42
C LEU A 28 -2.69 0.98 -3.94
N HIS A 29 -3.36 0.13 -4.71
CA HIS A 29 -4.74 0.36 -5.13
C HIS A 29 -5.66 -0.69 -4.51
N ILE A 30 -6.89 -0.27 -4.15
CA ILE A 30 -7.86 -1.17 -3.53
C ILE A 30 -8.21 -2.39 -4.40
N GLY A 31 -8.12 -2.25 -5.72
CA GLY A 31 -8.47 -3.31 -6.67
C GLY A 31 -7.41 -4.39 -6.88
N ASP A 32 -6.15 -4.13 -6.51
CA ASP A 32 -5.02 -5.01 -6.81
C ASP A 32 -4.17 -5.38 -5.60
N THR A 33 -4.56 -4.90 -4.40
CA THR A 33 -3.82 -5.06 -3.15
C THR A 33 -4.56 -5.96 -2.18
N GLU A 34 -3.88 -6.99 -1.67
CA GLU A 34 -4.39 -7.92 -0.66
C GLU A 34 -3.55 -7.82 0.64
N PHE A 35 -4.23 -7.81 1.79
CA PHE A 35 -3.60 -7.78 3.11
C PHE A 35 -3.74 -9.14 3.80
N ASP A 36 -2.62 -9.78 4.09
CA ASP A 36 -2.54 -10.96 4.93
C ASP A 36 -2.02 -10.56 6.31
N LEU A 37 -2.97 -10.18 7.19
CA LEU A 37 -2.65 -9.70 8.55
C LEU A 37 -2.07 -10.80 9.43
N GLN A 38 -2.37 -12.07 9.13
CA GLN A 38 -1.85 -13.19 9.90
C GLN A 38 -0.36 -13.39 9.64
N ASN A 39 0.05 -13.35 8.37
CA ASN A 39 1.45 -13.51 7.97
C ASN A 39 2.21 -12.19 7.86
N ARG A 40 1.54 -11.07 8.11
CA ARG A 40 2.08 -9.70 8.09
C ARG A 40 2.66 -9.29 6.73
N VAL A 41 2.02 -9.69 5.65
CA VAL A 41 2.45 -9.36 4.29
C VAL A 41 1.36 -8.66 3.48
N ILE A 42 1.79 -7.78 2.57
CA ILE A 42 0.93 -7.13 1.58
C ILE A 42 1.28 -7.67 0.20
N ARG A 43 0.29 -8.09 -0.56
CA ARG A 43 0.47 -8.59 -1.93
C ARG A 43 -0.12 -7.60 -2.91
N ILE A 44 0.64 -7.27 -3.95
CA ILE A 44 0.22 -6.36 -5.01
C ILE A 44 0.29 -7.12 -6.33
N THR A 45 -0.80 -7.11 -7.08
CA THR A 45 -0.88 -7.79 -8.38
C THR A 45 -0.91 -6.76 -9.51
N GLY A 46 0.23 -6.56 -10.16
CA GLY A 46 0.32 -5.74 -11.36
C GLY A 46 0.20 -6.58 -12.65
N PRO A 47 0.00 -5.95 -13.82
CA PRO A 47 -0.09 -6.65 -15.11
C PRO A 47 1.15 -7.48 -15.46
N ALA A 48 2.33 -7.10 -14.95
CA ALA A 48 3.62 -7.72 -15.29
C ALA A 48 4.34 -8.36 -14.10
N ALA A 49 3.84 -8.20 -12.87
CA ALA A 49 4.54 -8.64 -11.67
C ALA A 49 3.61 -8.81 -10.46
N HIS A 50 4.01 -9.71 -9.55
CA HIS A 50 3.47 -9.78 -8.21
C HIS A 50 4.53 -9.30 -7.21
N PHE A 51 4.15 -8.37 -6.34
CA PHE A 51 5.00 -7.92 -5.24
C PHE A 51 4.48 -8.50 -3.93
N VAL A 52 5.41 -8.86 -3.05
CA VAL A 52 5.12 -9.21 -1.66
C VAL A 52 5.96 -8.28 -0.80
N LEU A 53 5.29 -7.45 -0.02
CA LEU A 53 5.91 -6.51 0.90
C LEU A 53 5.80 -7.06 2.33
N ASP A 54 6.87 -6.92 3.09
CA ASP A 54 6.81 -7.05 4.55
C ASP A 54 6.05 -5.83 5.10
N GLY A 55 4.90 -6.06 5.73
CA GLY A 55 4.07 -4.98 6.24
C GLY A 55 4.66 -4.29 7.47
N ASP A 56 5.66 -4.88 8.12
CA ASP A 56 6.37 -4.29 9.25
C ASP A 56 7.43 -3.29 8.82
N GLU A 57 7.88 -3.37 7.57
CA GLU A 57 8.82 -2.42 7.00
C GLU A 57 8.16 -1.10 6.61
N ILE A 58 6.83 -0.96 6.70
CA ILE A 58 6.16 0.29 6.35
C ILE A 58 6.44 1.35 7.42
N GLU A 59 7.11 2.42 7.01
CA GLU A 59 7.42 3.56 7.88
C GLU A 59 6.28 4.57 7.91
N HIS A 60 5.80 5.00 6.74
CA HIS A 60 4.70 5.96 6.62
C HIS A 60 3.82 5.71 5.39
N VAL A 61 2.62 6.29 5.43
CA VAL A 61 1.63 6.28 4.34
C VAL A 61 1.31 7.71 3.93
N GLU A 62 1.17 7.93 2.63
CA GLU A 62 0.75 9.19 2.02
C GLU A 62 -0.56 8.94 1.26
N MET A 63 -1.56 9.80 1.44
CA MET A 63 -2.82 9.70 0.71
C MET A 63 -2.64 10.32 -0.67
N HIS A 64 -2.92 9.54 -1.71
CA HIS A 64 -2.80 10.04 -3.07
C HIS A 64 -4.07 10.82 -3.42
N PHE A 65 -3.93 12.13 -3.67
CA PHE A 65 -5.02 12.96 -4.18
C PHE A 65 -4.91 13.03 -5.70
N SER A 66 -5.94 12.58 -6.42
CA SER A 66 -6.02 12.84 -7.86
C SER A 66 -6.13 14.35 -8.08
N HIS A 67 -5.16 14.94 -8.77
CA HIS A 67 -5.26 16.34 -9.20
C HIS A 67 -6.18 16.44 -10.42
N PRO A 68 -7.06 17.45 -10.51
CA PRO A 68 -7.78 17.71 -11.75
C PRO A 68 -6.77 18.00 -12.86
N VAL A 69 -6.95 17.34 -14.01
CA VAL A 69 -6.26 17.72 -15.24
C VAL A 69 -6.88 19.03 -15.69
N GLU A 70 -6.12 20.12 -15.67
CA GLU A 70 -6.51 21.37 -16.36
C GLU A 70 -6.50 21.17 -17.88
#